data_AF-A0A4Q4S0J8-F1
#
_entry.id   AF-A0A4Q4S0J8-F1
#
_cell.length_a   1.000
_cell.length_b   1.000
_cell.length_c   1.000
_cell.angle_alpha   90.00
_cell.angle_beta   90.00
_cell.angle_gamma   90.00
#
_symmetry.space_group_name_H-M   'P 1'
#
loop_
_entity.id
_entity.type
_entity.pdbx_description
1 polymer ?
#
loop_
_entity_poly.entity_id
_entity_poly.type
_entity_poly.pdbx_seq_one_letter_code
_entity_poly.pdbx_strand_id
1 'polypeptide(L)'
;MIVVSQWSCALVGYGGLSINNDWVWRMPILSQLLPPILTVVLGTILLLESPSWLILHGQHEKAIAALHEFNGPNYDAAAVVAVLEAAVQRERTLQSESASYLECLKGVNLRRTLIVCLVYMVQQFVGAKFVQGYLPYVSINW
;
A
#
# COMPACT_ATOMS: atom_id res chain seq x y z
N MET A 1 -3.87 10.67 -5.84
CA MET A 1 -3.58 10.80 -4.39
C MET A 1 -2.41 11.72 -4.09
N ILE A 2 -1.23 11.58 -4.72
CA ILE A 2 -0.03 12.43 -4.44
C ILE A 2 -0.33 13.94 -4.56
N VAL A 3 -1.09 14.33 -5.59
CA VAL A 3 -1.40 15.75 -5.86
C VAL A 3 -2.28 16.37 -4.77
N VAL A 4 -3.34 15.67 -4.33
CA VAL A 4 -4.26 16.19 -3.31
C VAL A 4 -3.54 16.42 -1.98
N SER A 5 -2.68 15.47 -1.58
CA SER A 5 -1.84 15.61 -0.38
C SER A 5 -0.81 16.74 -0.51
N GLN A 6 -0.26 16.97 -1.70
CA GLN A 6 0.67 18.08 -1.92
C GLN A 6 -0.03 19.44 -1.80
N TRP A 7 -1.23 19.59 -2.38
CA TRP A 7 -2.02 20.81 -2.23
C TRP A 7 -2.46 21.06 -0.79
N SER A 8 -2.88 20.03 -0.06
CA SER A 8 -3.26 20.19 1.35
C SER A 8 -2.07 20.60 2.22
N CYS A 9 -0.89 20.00 2.02
CA CYS A 9 0.33 20.41 2.73
C CYS A 9 0.75 21.84 2.38
N ALA A 10 0.66 22.25 1.12
CA ALA A 10 0.96 23.62 0.70
C ALA A 10 0.02 24.65 1.34
N LEU A 11 -1.28 24.31 1.45
CA LEU A 11 -2.29 25.18 2.05
C LEU A 11 -2.09 25.34 3.57
N VAL A 12 -1.75 24.24 4.27
CA VAL A 12 -1.40 24.29 5.70
C VAL A 12 -0.10 25.08 5.92
N GLY A 13 0.90 24.90 5.05
CA GLY A 13 2.15 25.67 5.08
C GLY A 13 1.93 27.17 4.88
N TYR A 14 1.10 27.55 3.90
CA TYR A 14 0.73 28.95 3.65
C TYR A 14 0.01 29.58 4.84
N GLY A 15 -0.92 28.84 5.47
CA GLY A 15 -1.62 29.30 6.68
C GLY A 15 -0.71 29.42 7.92
N GLY A 16 0.43 28.70 7.94
CA GLY A 16 1.42 28.77 9.01
C GLY A 16 2.36 29.97 8.95
N LEU A 17 2.44 30.68 7.81
CA LEU A 17 3.36 31.82 7.61
C LEU A 17 3.06 33.02 8.53
N SER A 18 1.82 33.16 9.01
CA SER A 18 1.38 34.25 9.88
C SER A 18 1.56 33.95 11.38
N ILE A 19 2.02 32.75 11.74
CA ILE A 19 2.14 32.29 13.11
C ILE A 19 3.60 32.44 13.56
N ASN A 20 3.87 33.18 14.63
CA ASN A 20 5.22 33.40 15.19
C ASN A 20 5.51 32.54 16.43
N ASN A 21 4.76 31.46 16.64
CA ASN A 21 4.86 30.60 17.82
C ASN A 21 5.22 29.16 17.42
N ASP A 22 5.55 28.30 18.38
CA ASP A 22 5.92 26.88 18.18
C ASP A 22 4.87 26.05 17.41
N TRP A 23 3.67 26.58 17.22
CA TRP A 23 2.60 25.97 16.44
C TRP A 23 2.90 25.84 14.95
N VAL A 24 3.85 26.60 14.40
CA VAL A 24 4.22 26.56 12.96
C VAL A 24 4.63 25.16 12.50
N TRP A 25 5.43 24.44 13.31
CA TRP A 25 5.91 23.11 12.94
C TRP A 25 4.98 21.98 13.39
N ARG A 26 4.16 22.21 14.43
CA ARG A 26 3.22 21.21 14.96
C ARG A 26 2.00 21.03 14.06
N MET A 27 1.48 22.13 13.50
CA MET A 27 0.32 22.12 12.60
C MET A 27 0.46 21.15 11.41
N PRO A 28 1.52 21.21 10.58
CA PRO A 28 1.66 20.31 9.44
C PRO A 28 1.81 18.84 9.84
N ILE A 29 2.38 18.54 11.01
CA ILE A 29 2.48 17.17 11.53
C ILE A 29 1.09 16.64 11.91
N LEU A 30 0.31 17.44 12.63
CA LEU A 30 -1.03 17.06 13.07
C LEU A 30 -2.00 16.93 11.89
N SER A 31 -1.89 17.80 10.87
CA SER A 31 -2.74 17.71 9.68
C SER A 31 -2.46 16.45 8.85
N GLN A 32 -1.24 15.91 8.89
CA GLN A 32 -0.88 14.67 8.21
C GLN A 32 -1.44 13.41 8.88
N LEU A 33 -1.84 13.50 10.15
CA LEU A 33 -2.44 12.38 10.89
C LEU A 33 -3.92 12.15 10.53
N LEU A 34 -4.61 13.19 10.05
CA LEU A 34 -6.03 13.12 9.68
C LEU A 34 -6.32 12.14 8.53
N PRO A 35 -5.62 12.21 7.37
CA PRO A 35 -5.87 11.30 6.25
C PRO A 35 -5.75 9.80 6.59
N PRO A 36 -4.70 9.29 7.26
CA PRO A 36 -4.62 7.86 7.55
C PRO A 36 -5.72 7.40 8.51
N ILE A 37 -6.06 8.18 9.53
CA ILE A 37 -7.16 7.85 10.45
C ILE A 37 -8.48 7.74 9.67
N LEU A 38 -8.78 8.75 8.85
CA LEU A 38 -10.00 8.78 8.05
C LEU A 38 -10.05 7.61 7.07
N THR A 39 -8.91 7.24 6.47
CA THR A 39 -8.85 6.13 5.50
C THR A 39 -9.02 4.79 6.18
N VAL A 40 -8.48 4.59 7.39
CA VAL A 40 -8.67 3.34 8.16
C VAL A 40 -10.12 3.23 8.65
N VAL A 41 -10.69 4.29 9.19
CA VAL A 41 -12.08 4.28 9.68
C VAL A 41 -13.07 4.08 8.52
N LEU A 42 -12.92 4.82 7.42
CA LEU A 42 -13.81 4.64 6.27
C LEU A 42 -13.55 3.32 5.55
N GLY A 43 -12.29 2.91 5.42
CA GLY A 43 -11.90 1.66 4.79
C GLY A 43 -12.45 0.44 5.51
N THR A 44 -12.44 0.43 6.85
CA THR A 44 -12.99 -0.70 7.61
C THR A 44 -14.52 -0.80 7.55
N ILE A 45 -15.23 0.30 7.28
CA ILE A 45 -16.70 0.31 7.18
C ILE A 45 -17.18 0.04 5.75
N LEU A 46 -16.49 0.60 4.75
CA LEU A 46 -16.94 0.58 3.35
C LEU A 46 -16.27 -0.51 2.52
N LEU A 47 -15.07 -0.95 2.91
CA LEU A 47 -14.30 -1.90 2.13
C LEU A 47 -14.64 -3.30 2.59
N LEU A 48 -15.13 -4.09 1.65
CA LEU A 48 -15.34 -5.50 1.89
C LEU A 48 -14.00 -6.22 2.05
N GLU A 49 -13.98 -7.24 2.91
CA GLU A 49 -12.78 -8.02 3.17
C GLU A 49 -12.24 -8.68 1.90
N SER A 50 -10.92 -8.78 1.80
CA SER A 50 -10.27 -9.36 0.63
C SER A 50 -10.73 -10.82 0.41
N PRO A 51 -11.23 -11.19 -0.79
CA PRO A 51 -11.69 -12.55 -1.06
C PRO A 51 -10.59 -13.58 -0.88
N SER A 52 -9.34 -13.23 -1.22
CA SER A 52 -8.18 -14.12 -1.00
C SER A 52 -7.91 -14.36 0.49
N TRP A 53 -8.10 -13.35 1.35
CA TRP A 53 -7.95 -13.51 2.80
C TRP A 53 -9.05 -14.41 3.38
N LEU A 54 -10.30 -14.25 2.92
CA LEU A 54 -11.44 -15.06 3.35
C LEU A 54 -11.27 -16.55 2.99
N ILE A 55 -10.74 -16.85 1.81
CA ILE A 55 -10.43 -18.23 1.36
C ILE A 55 -9.32 -18.84 2.23
N LEU A 56 -8.27 -18.08 2.55
CA LEU A 56 -7.20 -18.56 3.45
C LEU A 56 -7.71 -18.93 4.85
N HIS A 57 -8.76 -18.26 5.33
CA HIS A 57 -9.41 -18.51 6.62
C HIS A 57 -10.58 -19.51 6.53
N GLY A 58 -10.81 -20.13 5.38
CA GLY A 58 -11.86 -21.13 5.16
C GLY A 58 -13.28 -20.57 5.11
N GLN A 59 -13.46 -19.25 4.98
CA GLN A 59 -14.76 -18.58 4.92
C GLN A 59 -15.24 -18.42 3.47
N HIS A 60 -15.50 -19.56 2.80
CA HIS A 60 -15.82 -19.62 1.37
C HIS A 60 -17.10 -18.85 1.00
N GLU A 61 -18.16 -18.95 1.81
CA GLU A 61 -19.43 -18.27 1.55
C GLU A 61 -19.28 -16.74 1.52
N LYS A 62 -18.47 -16.19 2.44
CA LYS A 62 -18.18 -14.75 2.47
C LYS A 62 -17.31 -14.33 1.29
N ALA A 63 -16.38 -15.19 0.85
CA ALA A 63 -15.55 -14.91 -0.33
C ALA A 63 -16.41 -14.84 -1.61
N ILE A 64 -17.41 -15.70 -1.74
CA ILE A 64 -18.38 -15.69 -2.86
C ILE A 64 -19.22 -14.42 -2.82
N ALA A 65 -19.78 -14.07 -1.66
CA ALA A 65 -20.54 -12.82 -1.49
C ALA A 65 -19.69 -11.60 -1.87
N ALA A 66 -18.41 -11.60 -1.48
CA ALA A 66 -17.49 -10.53 -1.79
C ALA A 66 -17.15 -10.38 -3.27
N LEU A 67 -16.97 -11.51 -3.96
CA LEU A 67 -16.73 -11.50 -5.41
C LEU A 67 -17.98 -11.06 -6.19
N HIS A 68 -19.18 -11.37 -5.71
CA HIS A 68 -20.41 -10.90 -6.32
C HIS A 68 -20.63 -9.40 -6.14
N GLU A 69 -20.27 -8.85 -4.98
CA GLU A 69 -20.36 -7.39 -4.75
C GLU A 69 -19.39 -6.61 -5.64
N PHE A 70 -18.18 -7.13 -5.86
CA PHE A 70 -17.18 -6.49 -6.73
C PHE A 70 -17.42 -6.68 -8.24
N ASN A 71 -17.78 -7.89 -8.68
CA ASN A 71 -17.86 -8.24 -10.12
C ASN A 71 -19.30 -8.31 -10.67
N GLY A 72 -20.30 -8.21 -9.80
CA GLY A 72 -21.72 -8.26 -10.15
C GLY A 72 -22.35 -9.67 -10.10
N PRO A 73 -23.68 -9.74 -10.29
CA PRO A 73 -24.46 -10.96 -10.06
C PRO A 73 -24.25 -12.07 -11.11
N ASN A 74 -23.79 -11.72 -12.31
CA ASN A 74 -23.55 -12.69 -13.40
C ASN A 74 -22.15 -13.31 -13.38
N TYR A 75 -21.36 -13.01 -12.35
CA TYR A 75 -20.00 -13.53 -12.21
C TYR A 75 -20.02 -14.91 -11.56
N ASP A 76 -19.30 -15.88 -12.15
CA ASP A 76 -19.13 -17.21 -11.55
C ASP A 76 -18.11 -17.16 -10.40
N ALA A 77 -18.54 -16.58 -9.28
CA ALA A 77 -17.74 -16.44 -8.08
C ALA A 77 -17.34 -17.81 -7.50
N ALA A 78 -18.19 -18.84 -7.68
CA ALA A 78 -17.94 -20.18 -7.17
C ALA A 78 -16.77 -20.86 -7.89
N ALA A 79 -16.70 -20.77 -9.22
CA ALA A 79 -15.57 -21.31 -9.98
C ALA A 79 -14.24 -20.63 -9.62
N VAL A 80 -14.27 -19.32 -9.40
CA VAL A 80 -13.07 -18.55 -9.06
C VAL A 80 -12.56 -18.89 -7.66
N VAL A 81 -13.46 -19.02 -6.68
CA VAL A 81 -13.12 -19.48 -5.33
C VAL A 81 -12.51 -20.88 -5.37
N ALA A 82 -13.05 -21.79 -6.17
CA ALA A 82 -12.50 -23.15 -6.30
C ALA A 82 -11.08 -23.16 -6.91
N VAL A 83 -10.81 -22.30 -7.90
CA VAL A 83 -9.45 -22.16 -8.47
C VAL A 83 -8.48 -21.59 -7.43
N LEU A 84 -8.90 -20.56 -6.69
CA LEU A 84 -8.10 -19.97 -5.60
C LEU A 84 -7.83 -20.96 -4.48
N GLU A 85 -8.82 -21.75 -4.09
CA GLU A 85 -8.67 -22.79 -3.07
C GLU A 85 -7.67 -23.87 -3.51
N ALA A 86 -7.75 -24.32 -4.77
CA ALA A 86 -6.79 -25.26 -5.34
C ALA A 86 -5.36 -24.68 -5.36
N ALA A 87 -5.21 -23.39 -5.65
CA ALA A 87 -3.91 -22.70 -5.60
C ALA A 87 -3.37 -22.62 -4.17
N VAL A 88 -4.20 -22.25 -3.20
CA VAL A 88 -3.84 -22.18 -1.77
C VAL A 88 -3.45 -23.55 -1.24
N GLN A 89 -4.19 -24.60 -1.61
CA GLN A 89 -3.88 -25.96 -1.18
C GLN A 89 -2.54 -26.43 -1.76
N ARG A 90 -2.26 -26.09 -3.02
CA ARG A 90 -0.96 -26.34 -3.65
C ARG A 90 0.16 -25.60 -2.93
N GLU A 91 -0.04 -24.33 -2.59
CA GLU A 91 0.94 -23.56 -1.80
C GLU A 91 1.18 -24.17 -0.42
N ARG A 92 0.13 -24.60 0.29
CA ARG A 92 0.26 -25.27 1.60
C ARG A 92 1.05 -26.58 1.51
N THR A 93 0.84 -27.38 0.46
CA THR A 93 1.62 -28.61 0.24
C THR A 93 3.08 -28.36 -0.13
N LEU A 94 3.40 -27.20 -0.72
CA LEU A 94 4.77 -26.81 -1.01
C LEU A 94 5.44 -26.16 0.21
N GLN A 95 4.68 -25.42 1.02
CA GLN A 95 5.15 -24.75 2.24
C GLN A 95 5.38 -25.69 3.42
N SER A 96 4.83 -26.91 3.40
CA SER A 96 5.14 -27.93 4.42
C SER A 96 6.63 -28.30 4.46
N GLU A 97 7.36 -28.07 3.37
CA GLU A 97 8.82 -28.06 3.36
C GLU A 97 9.32 -26.66 3.70
N SER A 98 9.27 -26.27 4.98
CA SER A 98 9.95 -25.12 5.60
C SER A 98 10.47 -24.04 4.62
N ALA A 99 9.56 -23.31 3.97
CA ALA A 99 9.89 -22.28 3.00
C ALA A 99 10.72 -21.18 3.69
N SER A 100 12.01 -21.11 3.36
CA SER A 100 12.93 -20.12 3.93
C SER A 100 13.00 -18.90 3.03
N TYR A 101 13.10 -17.69 3.61
CA TYR A 101 13.40 -16.47 2.86
C TYR A 101 14.67 -16.60 1.98
N LEU A 102 15.58 -17.51 2.34
CA LEU A 102 16.76 -17.84 1.57
C LEU A 102 16.46 -18.53 0.23
N GLU A 103 15.26 -19.10 0.04
CA GLU A 103 14.82 -19.68 -1.23
C GLU A 103 14.49 -18.62 -2.28
N CYS A 104 14.09 -17.42 -1.85
CA CYS A 104 13.94 -16.27 -2.76
C CYS A 104 15.27 -15.85 -3.39
N LEU A 105 16.40 -16.20 -2.76
CA LEU A 105 17.75 -15.94 -3.24
C LEU A 105 18.35 -17.12 -4.04
N LYS A 106 17.58 -18.17 -4.33
CA LYS A 106 18.05 -19.35 -5.07
C LYS A 106 17.39 -19.46 -6.45
N GLY A 107 18.15 -19.95 -7.43
CA GLY A 107 17.67 -20.35 -8.75
C GLY A 107 16.96 -19.24 -9.54
N VAL A 108 15.81 -19.58 -10.14
CA VAL A 108 15.00 -18.65 -10.97
C VAL A 108 14.43 -17.50 -10.13
N ASN A 109 14.18 -17.73 -8.84
CA ASN A 109 13.66 -16.71 -7.93
C ASN A 109 14.68 -15.61 -7.65
N LEU A 110 15.99 -15.92 -7.65
CA LEU A 110 17.05 -14.92 -7.48
C LEU A 110 16.99 -13.83 -8.55
N ARG A 111 16.83 -14.23 -9.82
CA ARG A 111 16.74 -13.26 -10.93
C ARG A 111 15.53 -12.35 -10.78
N ARG A 112 14.38 -12.90 -10.37
CA ARG A 112 13.15 -12.13 -10.13
C ARG A 112 13.32 -11.16 -8.96
N THR A 113 13.86 -11.63 -7.84
CA THR A 113 14.12 -10.81 -6.65
C THR A 113 15.11 -9.69 -6.96
N LEU A 114 16.20 -9.99 -7.68
CA LEU A 114 17.21 -9.01 -8.07
C LEU A 114 16.63 -7.92 -8.97
N ILE A 115 15.81 -8.28 -9.96
CA ILE A 115 15.13 -7.30 -10.83
C ILE A 115 14.26 -6.36 -9.99
N VAL A 116 13.46 -6.90 -9.06
CA VAL A 116 12.61 -6.07 -8.19
C VAL A 116 13.46 -5.14 -7.32
N CYS A 117 14.51 -5.67 -6.68
CA CYS A 117 15.45 -4.86 -5.89
C CYS A 117 16.08 -3.74 -6.71
N LEU A 118 16.55 -4.03 -7.94
CA LEU A 118 17.15 -3.03 -8.82
C LEU A 118 16.15 -1.96 -9.26
N VAL A 119 14.90 -2.33 -9.56
CA VAL A 119 13.87 -1.37 -9.95
C VAL A 119 13.62 -0.37 -8.82
N TYR A 120 13.46 -0.86 -7.58
CA TYR A 120 13.30 0.02 -6.41
C TYR A 120 14.55 0.86 -6.13
N MET A 121 15.74 0.28 -6.33
CA MET A 121 17.00 1.00 -6.16
C MET A 121 17.10 2.15 -7.16
N VAL A 122 16.92 1.88 -8.46
CA VAL A 122 16.94 2.90 -9.52
C VAL A 122 15.94 4.01 -9.25
N GLN A 123 14.72 3.68 -8.78
CA GLN A 123 13.72 4.68 -8.40
C GLN A 123 14.23 5.68 -7.35
N GLN A 124 15.02 5.24 -6.37
CA GLN A 124 15.61 6.14 -5.38
C GLN A 124 16.81 6.93 -5.94
N PHE A 125 17.60 6.32 -6.83
CA PHE A 125 18.75 6.97 -7.49
C PHE A 125 18.38 8.10 -8.44
N VAL A 126 17.12 8.20 -8.89
CA VAL A 126 16.60 9.38 -9.60
C VAL A 126 16.75 10.66 -8.75
N GLY A 127 16.96 10.54 -7.43
CA GLY A 127 17.31 11.67 -6.58
C GLY A 127 16.13 12.56 -6.21
N ALA A 128 14.90 12.14 -6.49
CA ALA A 128 13.69 12.90 -6.15
C ALA A 128 13.61 13.24 -4.64
N LYS A 129 14.05 12.31 -3.77
CA LYS A 129 14.11 12.52 -2.32
C LYS A 129 15.21 13.49 -1.91
N PHE A 130 16.36 13.44 -2.57
CA PHE A 130 17.43 14.40 -2.36
C PHE A 130 16.95 15.81 -2.70
N VAL A 131 16.37 16.01 -3.89
CA VAL A 131 15.81 17.31 -4.29
C VAL A 131 14.76 17.81 -3.29
N GLN A 132 13.83 16.96 -2.86
CA GLN A 132 12.80 17.34 -1.88
C GLN A 132 13.38 17.81 -0.54
N GLY A 133 14.45 17.19 -0.05
CA GLY A 133 15.08 17.56 1.22
C GLY A 133 15.88 18.86 1.15
N TYR A 134 16.54 19.13 0.01
CA TYR A 134 17.38 20.31 -0.17
C TYR A 134 16.67 21.52 -0.76
N LEU A 135 15.47 21.35 -1.32
CA LEU A 135 14.68 22.42 -1.93
C LEU A 135 14.55 23.68 -1.04
N PRO A 136 14.29 23.58 0.28
CA PRO A 136 14.17 24.76 1.14
C PRO A 136 15.48 25.56 1.26
N TYR A 137 16.63 24.88 1.25
CA TYR A 137 17.94 25.54 1.38
C TYR A 137 18.35 26.28 0.11
N VAL A 138 17.93 25.78 -1.05
CA VAL A 138 18.19 26.42 -2.34
C VAL A 138 17.29 27.65 -2.54
N SER A 139 16.02 27.59 -2.10
CA SER A 139 15.06 28.69 -2.27
C SER A 139 15.27 29.88 -1.33
N ILE A 140 16.04 29.74 -0.25
CA ILE A 140 16.30 30.82 0.72
C ILE A 140 17.54 31.65 0.33
N ASN A 141 18.43 31.12 -0.51
CA ASN A 141 19.70 31.75 -0.87
C ASN A 141 19.69 32.52 -2.21
N TRP A 142 18.51 32.76 -2.79
CA TRP A 142 18.28 33.60 -3.98
C TRP A 142 17.12 34.54 -3.71
#